data_AF-A0A3B8MWD6-F1
#
_entry.id   AF-A0A3B8MWD6-F1
#
_cell.length_a   1.000
_cell.length_b   1.000
_cell.length_c   1.000
_cell.angle_alpha   90.00
_cell.angle_beta   90.00
_cell.angle_gamma   90.00
#
_symmetry.space_group_name_H-M   'P 1'
#
loop_
_entity.id
_entity.type
_entity.pdbx_description
1 polymer ?
#
loop_
_entity_poly.entity_id
_entity_poly.type
_entity_poly.pdbx_seq_one_letter_code
_entity_poly.pdbx_strand_id
1 'polypeptide(L)'
;DKGRGVLLLVDMGSLVLFGDMIYERTGIPVKTIEMVSTPMVLEAARKAILNASLDEVYDAVVNFSPYVGRIYKESVKIEDSLKKNVIITACITGEGTAVKLKSILEKNLDLKEKDIDVIPIEIESKKEFRRKLLNIKEEKNILAVVSAINPEDDSVLYISTSDVFDNDKLSVLRNKIEALSQIEIIDNMKEVIRENIKIDSEKYISSFKRFYAALIRDGVNLNEDITIGLILHLACVIERILQGKQLIHIKDTQEYIKNYPKEFDIIKKAIRIIEEGCNVKISDEECVNMMKIIYSL
;
A
#
# COMPACT_ATOMS: atom_id res chain seq x y z
N ASP A 1 -1.57 -28.68 39.41
CA ASP A 1 -2.39 -27.86 38.49
C ASP A 1 -3.19 -26.86 39.33
N LYS A 2 -3.16 -25.56 38.99
CA LYS A 2 -3.99 -24.52 39.62
C LYS A 2 -5.19 -24.13 38.73
N GLY A 3 -5.66 -25.03 37.87
CA GLY A 3 -6.81 -24.86 36.98
C GLY A 3 -6.57 -23.87 35.83
N ARG A 4 -5.32 -23.70 35.39
CA ARG A 4 -4.96 -22.69 34.36
C ARG A 4 -4.79 -23.25 32.95
N GLY A 5 -5.08 -24.54 32.78
CA GLY A 5 -4.99 -25.25 31.50
C GLY A 5 -3.58 -25.74 31.17
N VAL A 6 -3.46 -26.38 30.00
CA VAL A 6 -2.26 -27.10 29.55
C VAL A 6 -1.93 -26.67 28.12
N LEU A 7 -0.67 -26.32 27.88
CA LEU A 7 -0.13 -26.15 26.53
C LEU A 7 0.64 -27.41 26.13
N LEU A 8 0.18 -28.08 25.08
CA LEU A 8 0.79 -29.26 24.51
C LEU A 8 1.68 -28.86 23.33
N LEU A 9 2.99 -29.10 23.45
CA LEU A 9 3.98 -28.78 22.42
C LEU A 9 4.44 -30.09 21.78
N VAL A 10 4.17 -30.29 20.49
CA VAL A 10 4.45 -31.56 19.79
C VAL A 10 5.36 -31.37 18.58
N ASP A 11 6.24 -32.35 18.34
CA ASP A 11 7.23 -32.34 17.24
C ASP A 11 6.61 -32.76 15.89
N MET A 12 5.57 -33.60 15.91
CA MET A 12 4.88 -34.11 14.71
C MET A 12 3.36 -33.94 14.79
N GLY A 13 2.72 -33.66 13.66
CA GLY A 13 1.29 -33.34 13.58
C GLY A 13 0.33 -34.47 13.95
N SER A 14 0.77 -35.74 13.90
CA SER A 14 -0.05 -36.88 14.33
C SER A 14 -0.43 -36.84 15.82
N LEU A 15 0.28 -36.05 16.63
CA LEU A 15 0.04 -35.91 18.06
C LEU A 15 -0.92 -34.77 18.42
N VAL A 16 -1.39 -33.99 17.44
CA VAL A 16 -2.30 -32.86 17.68
C VAL A 16 -3.63 -33.32 18.28
N LEU A 17 -4.14 -34.47 17.82
CA LEU A 17 -5.40 -35.08 18.27
C LEU A 17 -5.43 -35.43 19.76
N PHE A 18 -4.28 -35.55 20.41
CA PHE A 18 -4.24 -35.85 21.86
C PHE A 18 -4.72 -34.67 22.70
N GLY A 19 -4.61 -33.43 22.23
CA GLY A 19 -5.09 -32.25 22.96
C GLY A 19 -6.59 -32.33 23.23
N ASP A 20 -7.37 -32.62 22.19
CA ASP A 20 -8.83 -32.74 22.27
C ASP A 20 -9.24 -33.93 23.14
N MET A 21 -8.58 -35.09 22.99
CA MET A 21 -8.86 -36.28 23.79
C MET A 21 -8.58 -36.07 25.30
N ILE A 22 -7.56 -35.29 25.65
CA ILE A 22 -7.23 -34.97 27.04
C ILE A 22 -8.30 -34.02 27.61
N TYR A 23 -8.70 -32.98 26.85
CA TYR A 23 -9.77 -32.08 27.25
C TYR A 23 -11.08 -32.84 27.51
N GLU A 24 -11.50 -33.69 26.58
CA GLU A 24 -12.75 -34.47 26.71
C GLU A 24 -12.78 -35.36 27.96
N ARG A 25 -11.65 -35.96 28.34
CA ARG A 25 -11.57 -36.87 29.48
C ARG A 25 -11.41 -36.16 30.82
N THR A 26 -10.85 -34.96 30.84
CA THR A 26 -10.40 -34.30 32.07
C THR A 26 -11.09 -32.97 32.36
N GLY A 27 -11.70 -32.33 31.35
CA GLY A 27 -12.27 -30.99 31.43
C GLY A 27 -11.24 -29.87 31.61
N ILE A 28 -9.94 -30.19 31.57
CA ILE A 28 -8.86 -29.21 31.70
C ILE A 28 -8.61 -28.57 30.34
N PRO A 29 -8.69 -27.23 30.18
CA PRO A 29 -8.43 -26.57 28.90
C PRO A 29 -7.05 -26.93 28.34
N VAL A 30 -6.99 -27.45 27.12
CA VAL A 30 -5.74 -27.81 26.44
C VAL A 30 -5.62 -27.03 25.13
N LYS A 31 -4.44 -26.47 24.85
CA LYS A 31 -4.08 -25.96 23.52
C LYS A 31 -2.88 -26.72 22.98
N THR A 32 -2.86 -27.02 21.69
CA THR A 32 -1.76 -27.78 21.08
C THR A 32 -1.05 -26.96 20.00
N ILE A 33 0.28 -27.01 19.97
CA ILE A 33 1.12 -26.42 18.92
C ILE A 33 1.98 -27.54 18.34
N GLU A 34 1.95 -27.68 17.01
CA GLU A 34 2.77 -28.63 16.26
C GLU A 34 4.04 -27.99 15.68
N MET A 35 4.94 -28.82 15.15
CA MET A 35 6.21 -28.40 14.54
C MET A 35 7.06 -27.51 15.47
N VAL A 36 7.06 -27.84 16.77
CA VAL A 36 7.66 -26.99 17.80
C VAL A 36 9.18 -27.09 17.78
N SER A 37 9.84 -25.93 17.66
CA SER A 37 11.30 -25.83 17.81
C SER A 37 11.72 -25.64 19.26
N THR A 38 12.97 -25.98 19.62
CA THR A 38 13.50 -25.76 20.99
C THR A 38 13.30 -24.33 21.52
N PRO A 39 13.49 -23.25 20.71
CA PRO A 39 13.23 -21.88 21.15
C PRO A 39 11.76 -21.62 21.52
N MET A 40 10.81 -22.23 20.82
CA MET A 40 9.38 -22.12 21.12
C MET A 40 9.05 -22.74 22.49
N VAL A 41 9.67 -23.87 22.83
CA VAL A 41 9.54 -24.51 24.16
C VAL A 41 10.08 -23.61 25.27
N LEU A 42 11.23 -22.97 25.03
CA LEU A 42 11.85 -22.06 26.01
C LEU A 42 10.99 -20.82 26.25
N GLU A 43 10.39 -20.24 25.21
CA GLU A 43 9.48 -19.10 25.35
C GLU A 43 8.18 -19.48 26.06
N ALA A 44 7.62 -20.66 25.74
CA ALA A 44 6.47 -21.21 26.45
C ALA A 44 6.74 -21.35 27.96
N ALA A 45 7.88 -21.96 28.30
CA ALA A 45 8.30 -22.14 29.69
C ALA A 45 8.52 -20.81 30.41
N ARG A 46 9.16 -19.84 29.74
CA ARG A 46 9.40 -18.50 30.30
C ARG A 46 8.09 -17.78 30.62
N LYS A 47 7.12 -17.79 29.70
CA LYS A 47 5.80 -17.15 29.90
C LYS A 47 4.97 -17.87 30.97
N ALA A 48 5.02 -19.19 31.01
CA ALA A 48 4.36 -19.97 32.07
C ALA A 48 4.92 -19.64 33.46
N ILE A 49 6.24 -19.47 33.60
CA ILE A 49 6.89 -19.02 34.85
C ILE A 49 6.41 -17.61 35.25
N LEU A 50 6.15 -16.73 34.28
CA LEU A 50 5.62 -15.39 34.50
C LEU A 50 4.10 -15.35 34.81
N ASN A 51 3.47 -16.50 35.05
CA ASN A 51 2.05 -16.65 35.35
C ASN A 51 1.11 -16.14 34.24
N ALA A 52 1.58 -16.11 32.98
CA ALA A 52 0.75 -15.79 31.82
C ALA A 52 -0.41 -16.79 31.67
N SER A 53 -1.52 -16.34 31.06
CA SER A 53 -2.66 -17.22 30.77
C SER A 53 -2.31 -18.25 29.68
N LEU A 54 -3.06 -19.35 29.60
CA LEU A 54 -2.85 -20.36 28.55
C LEU A 54 -2.90 -19.73 27.14
N ASP A 55 -3.80 -18.77 26.93
CA ASP A 55 -3.91 -18.01 25.67
C ASP A 55 -2.67 -17.16 25.41
N GLU A 56 -2.18 -16.42 26.41
CA GLU A 56 -0.99 -15.58 26.28
C GLU A 56 0.28 -16.39 26.00
N VAL A 57 0.42 -17.56 26.62
CA VAL A 57 1.54 -18.47 26.36
C VAL A 57 1.42 -19.04 24.95
N TYR A 58 0.23 -19.50 24.54
CA TYR A 58 -0.02 -20.03 23.19
C TYR A 58 0.32 -18.99 22.11
N ASP A 59 -0.21 -17.78 22.24
CA ASP A 59 0.00 -16.70 21.27
C ASP A 59 1.47 -16.29 21.22
N ALA A 60 2.16 -16.21 22.36
CA ALA A 60 3.58 -15.89 22.38
C ALA A 60 4.40 -16.92 21.60
N VAL A 61 4.07 -18.21 21.74
CA VAL A 61 4.83 -19.32 21.13
C VAL A 61 4.56 -19.45 19.64
N VAL A 62 3.30 -19.32 19.20
CA VAL A 62 2.94 -19.33 17.77
C VAL A 62 3.61 -18.18 17.02
N ASN A 63 3.73 -17.01 17.66
CA ASN A 63 4.37 -15.84 17.07
C ASN A 63 5.90 -15.81 17.26
N PHE A 64 6.48 -16.80 17.95
CA PHE A 64 7.91 -16.88 18.22
C PHE A 64 8.64 -17.61 17.09
N SER A 65 8.92 -16.92 15.98
CA SER A 65 9.80 -17.45 14.93
C SER A 65 11.29 -17.17 15.25
N PRO A 66 12.14 -18.21 15.42
CA PRO A 66 13.58 -18.05 15.68
C PRO A 66 14.38 -17.52 14.48
N TYR A 67 13.73 -17.29 13.33
CA TYR A 67 14.31 -16.62 12.17
C TYR A 67 14.22 -15.09 12.26
N VAL A 68 13.24 -14.56 13.00
CA VAL A 68 12.97 -13.12 13.08
C VAL A 68 14.13 -12.37 13.75
N GLY A 69 14.70 -12.90 14.83
CA GLY A 69 15.79 -12.21 15.55
C GLY A 69 17.13 -12.13 14.79
N ARG A 70 17.37 -13.03 13.82
CA ARG A 70 18.57 -12.99 12.96
C ARG A 70 18.35 -12.16 11.70
N ILE A 71 17.16 -12.26 11.11
CA ILE A 71 16.75 -11.36 10.01
C ILE A 71 16.76 -9.92 10.52
N TYR A 72 16.16 -9.60 11.67
CA TYR A 72 16.09 -8.22 12.19
C TYR A 72 17.44 -7.56 12.47
N LYS A 73 18.52 -8.30 12.74
CA LYS A 73 19.83 -7.68 12.98
C LYS A 73 20.58 -7.35 11.68
N GLU A 74 20.23 -8.00 10.58
CA GLU A 74 20.77 -7.74 9.23
C GLU A 74 19.79 -6.93 8.35
N SER A 75 18.48 -6.99 8.62
CA SER A 75 17.41 -6.32 7.86
C SER A 75 17.03 -4.95 8.40
N VAL A 76 17.53 -4.52 9.57
CA VAL A 76 17.44 -3.11 9.99
C VAL A 76 18.27 -2.17 9.09
N LYS A 77 19.01 -2.72 8.12
CA LYS A 77 19.73 -1.93 7.10
C LYS A 77 19.34 -2.25 5.65
N ILE A 78 18.38 -3.13 5.40
CA ILE A 78 18.02 -3.52 4.03
C ILE A 78 16.50 -3.54 3.91
N GLU A 79 15.99 -2.46 3.32
CA GLU A 79 14.69 -2.31 2.64
C GLU A 79 13.43 -2.20 3.53
N ASP A 80 12.85 -1.00 3.54
CA ASP A 80 11.41 -0.78 3.57
C ASP A 80 10.75 -1.58 2.42
N SER A 81 10.60 -2.90 2.57
CA SER A 81 9.71 -3.65 1.69
C SER A 81 8.31 -3.08 1.88
N LEU A 82 7.82 -2.34 0.89
CA LEU A 82 6.52 -1.66 0.89
C LEU A 82 5.44 -2.63 1.38
N LYS A 83 4.83 -2.33 2.52
CA LYS A 83 3.72 -3.12 3.06
C LYS A 83 2.64 -3.25 1.98
N LYS A 84 2.22 -4.48 1.67
CA LYS A 84 1.19 -4.73 0.65
C LYS A 84 -0.09 -3.94 0.97
N ASN A 85 -0.66 -3.30 -0.04
CA ASN A 85 -1.89 -2.53 0.07
C ASN A 85 -3.10 -3.46 0.16
N VAL A 86 -3.98 -3.22 1.14
CA VAL A 86 -5.19 -4.04 1.35
C VAL A 86 -6.43 -3.21 1.66
N ILE A 87 -7.58 -3.76 1.30
CA ILE A 87 -8.90 -3.30 1.76
C ILE A 87 -9.50 -4.37 2.66
N ILE A 88 -10.05 -3.97 3.79
CA ILE A 88 -10.68 -4.91 4.72
C ILE A 88 -12.19 -4.87 4.51
N THR A 89 -12.82 -6.02 4.31
CA THR A 89 -14.28 -6.15 4.42
C THR A 89 -14.62 -6.88 5.71
N ALA A 90 -15.63 -6.44 6.46
CA ALA A 90 -15.95 -7.06 7.74
C ALA A 90 -17.45 -7.34 7.93
N CYS A 91 -17.77 -8.50 8.49
CA CYS A 91 -19.11 -8.87 8.94
C CYS A 91 -19.07 -9.77 10.18
N ILE A 92 -20.21 -9.94 10.86
CA ILE A 92 -20.29 -10.66 12.14
C ILE A 92 -19.77 -12.10 12.04
N THR A 93 -20.03 -12.79 10.93
CA THR A 93 -19.66 -14.19 10.71
C THR A 93 -18.46 -14.37 9.79
N GLY A 94 -17.87 -13.30 9.25
CA GLY A 94 -16.83 -13.35 8.21
C GLY A 94 -17.26 -13.99 6.86
N GLU A 95 -18.32 -14.77 6.85
CA GLU A 95 -18.89 -15.50 5.73
C GLU A 95 -20.14 -14.80 5.19
N GLY A 96 -20.33 -14.85 3.86
CA GLY A 96 -21.46 -14.20 3.19
C GLY A 96 -21.15 -12.76 2.78
N THR A 97 -21.58 -11.77 3.57
CA THR A 97 -21.57 -10.34 3.15
C THR A 97 -20.16 -9.80 2.94
N ALA A 98 -19.20 -10.07 3.85
CA ALA A 98 -17.83 -9.59 3.69
C ALA A 98 -17.15 -10.17 2.44
N VAL A 99 -17.38 -11.45 2.16
CA VAL A 99 -16.89 -12.13 0.95
C VAL A 99 -17.56 -11.58 -0.31
N LYS A 100 -18.87 -11.29 -0.26
CA LYS A 100 -19.59 -10.70 -1.40
C LYS A 100 -19.11 -9.28 -1.70
N LEU A 101 -18.89 -8.47 -0.67
CA LEU A 101 -18.31 -7.13 -0.79
C LEU A 101 -16.91 -7.18 -1.40
N LYS A 102 -16.09 -8.17 -1.01
CA LYS A 102 -14.79 -8.42 -1.65
C LYS A 102 -14.95 -8.58 -3.16
N SER A 103 -15.82 -9.48 -3.62
CA SER A 103 -16.01 -9.69 -5.06
C SER A 103 -16.53 -8.44 -5.79
N ILE A 104 -17.39 -7.64 -5.15
CA ILE A 104 -17.91 -6.39 -5.71
C ILE A 104 -16.78 -5.35 -5.86
N LEU A 105 -15.99 -5.15 -4.80
CA LEU A 105 -14.89 -4.18 -4.80
C LEU A 105 -13.79 -4.57 -5.78
N GLU A 106 -13.40 -5.85 -5.82
CA GLU A 106 -12.41 -6.36 -6.79
C GLU A 106 -12.83 -6.07 -8.23
N LYS A 107 -14.13 -6.22 -8.55
CA LYS A 107 -14.66 -5.99 -9.89
C LYS A 107 -14.84 -4.51 -10.22
N ASN A 108 -15.33 -3.69 -9.30
CA ASN A 108 -15.71 -2.30 -9.58
C ASN A 108 -14.53 -1.31 -9.56
N LEU A 109 -13.38 -1.74 -9.04
CA LEU A 109 -12.19 -0.90 -8.82
C LEU A 109 -10.91 -1.47 -9.47
N ASP A 110 -11.04 -2.59 -10.20
CA ASP A 110 -9.95 -3.29 -10.89
C ASP A 110 -8.77 -3.62 -9.96
N LEU A 111 -9.08 -4.02 -8.71
CA LEU A 111 -8.09 -4.13 -7.64
C LEU A 111 -6.99 -5.15 -7.93
N LYS A 112 -7.30 -6.20 -8.68
CA LYS A 112 -6.34 -7.25 -9.05
C LYS A 112 -5.26 -6.73 -10.00
N GLU A 113 -5.62 -5.82 -10.89
CA GLU A 113 -4.67 -5.20 -11.82
C GLU A 113 -3.72 -4.24 -11.08
N LYS A 114 -4.14 -3.74 -9.93
CA LYS A 114 -3.42 -2.77 -9.08
C LYS A 114 -2.72 -3.41 -7.87
N ASP A 115 -2.61 -4.74 -7.84
CA ASP A 115 -2.06 -5.56 -6.72
C ASP A 115 -2.62 -5.19 -5.32
N ILE A 116 -3.91 -4.87 -5.25
CA ILE A 116 -4.60 -4.58 -3.97
C ILE A 116 -5.45 -5.79 -3.57
N ASP A 117 -5.13 -6.40 -2.43
CA ASP A 117 -5.92 -7.52 -1.91
C ASP A 117 -7.12 -7.03 -1.08
N VAL A 118 -8.25 -7.73 -1.20
CA VAL A 118 -9.37 -7.57 -0.27
C VAL A 118 -9.39 -8.73 0.73
N ILE A 119 -9.34 -8.40 2.02
CA ILE A 119 -9.32 -9.37 3.12
C ILE A 119 -10.66 -9.31 3.85
N PRO A 120 -11.50 -10.36 3.72
CA PRO A 120 -12.69 -10.49 4.54
C PRO A 120 -12.29 -10.92 5.95
N ILE A 121 -12.84 -10.26 6.96
CA ILE A 121 -12.64 -10.62 8.36
C ILE A 121 -13.97 -10.76 9.09
N GLU A 122 -13.97 -11.64 10.08
CA GLU A 122 -15.04 -11.79 11.05
C GLU A 122 -14.90 -10.78 12.19
N ILE A 123 -16.01 -10.21 12.67
CA ILE A 123 -16.03 -9.24 13.77
C ILE A 123 -17.21 -9.49 14.73
N GLU A 124 -16.94 -9.99 15.94
CA GLU A 124 -17.99 -10.22 16.95
C GLU A 124 -18.31 -8.95 17.74
N SER A 125 -17.35 -8.03 17.83
CA SER A 125 -17.51 -6.77 18.56
C SER A 125 -16.64 -5.65 17.98
N LYS A 126 -16.99 -4.39 18.26
CA LYS A 126 -16.15 -3.22 17.91
C LYS A 126 -14.72 -3.32 18.49
N LYS A 127 -14.58 -3.83 19.72
CA LYS A 127 -13.28 -3.99 20.38
C LYS A 127 -12.40 -4.99 19.62
N GLU A 128 -12.97 -6.13 19.24
CA GLU A 128 -12.27 -7.13 18.44
C GLU A 128 -11.91 -6.60 17.04
N PHE A 129 -12.82 -5.86 16.41
CA PHE A 129 -12.57 -5.24 15.11
C PHE A 129 -11.33 -4.34 15.15
N ARG A 130 -11.26 -3.41 16.11
CA ARG A 130 -10.09 -2.52 16.28
C ARG A 130 -8.80 -3.30 16.49
N ARG A 131 -8.83 -4.36 17.31
CA ARG A 131 -7.67 -5.23 17.55
C ARG A 131 -7.20 -5.91 16.27
N LYS A 132 -8.10 -6.49 15.48
CA LYS A 132 -7.76 -7.12 14.19
C LYS A 132 -7.16 -6.10 13.21
N LEU A 133 -7.71 -4.89 13.14
CA LEU A 133 -7.15 -3.82 12.30
C LEU A 133 -5.74 -3.42 12.73
N LEU A 134 -5.48 -3.29 14.04
CA LEU A 134 -4.14 -2.99 14.56
C LEU A 134 -3.12 -4.05 14.14
N ASN A 135 -3.44 -5.33 14.32
CA ASN A 135 -2.55 -6.43 13.93
C ASN A 135 -2.26 -6.41 12.42
N ILE A 136 -3.29 -6.18 11.59
CA ILE A 136 -3.10 -6.13 10.13
C ILE A 136 -2.21 -4.94 9.73
N LYS A 137 -2.30 -3.79 10.42
CA LYS A 137 -1.45 -2.62 10.14
C LYS A 137 0.03 -2.86 10.43
N GLU A 138 0.37 -3.84 11.27
CA GLU A 138 1.78 -4.19 11.54
C GLU A 138 2.47 -4.70 10.28
N GLU A 139 1.75 -5.42 9.43
CA GLU A 139 2.29 -6.10 8.25
C GLU A 139 1.83 -5.49 6.91
N LYS A 140 0.65 -4.85 6.88
CA LYS A 140 -0.01 -4.41 5.64
C LYS A 140 -0.43 -2.94 5.71
N ASN A 141 -0.57 -2.30 4.56
CA ASN A 141 -1.10 -0.94 4.47
C ASN A 141 -2.61 -0.99 4.22
N ILE A 142 -3.42 -0.65 5.23
CA ILE A 142 -4.88 -0.67 5.11
C ILE A 142 -5.34 0.61 4.40
N LEU A 143 -5.79 0.47 3.15
CA LEU A 143 -6.31 1.58 2.36
C LEU A 143 -7.68 2.03 2.82
N ALA A 144 -8.56 1.08 3.13
CA ALA A 144 -9.91 1.33 3.62
C ALA A 144 -10.48 0.11 4.36
N VAL A 145 -11.53 0.37 5.14
CA VAL A 145 -12.35 -0.63 5.83
C VAL A 145 -13.80 -0.48 5.38
N VAL A 146 -14.40 -1.58 4.93
CA VAL A 146 -15.76 -1.64 4.39
C VAL A 146 -16.61 -2.56 5.26
N SER A 147 -17.60 -2.02 5.96
CA SER A 147 -18.51 -2.84 6.77
C SER A 147 -19.78 -2.07 7.18
N ALA A 148 -20.74 -2.76 7.80
CA ALA A 148 -21.91 -2.11 8.38
C ALA A 148 -21.62 -1.46 9.75
N ILE A 149 -20.52 -1.86 10.42
CA ILE A 149 -20.17 -1.43 11.77
C ILE A 149 -18.90 -0.57 11.68
N ASN A 150 -18.98 0.71 12.02
CA ASN A 150 -17.77 1.54 12.04
C ASN A 150 -16.81 1.10 13.18
N PRO A 151 -15.52 0.82 12.89
CA PRO A 151 -14.52 0.52 13.92
C PRO A 151 -14.12 1.73 14.79
N GLU A 152 -14.53 2.95 14.41
CA GLU A 152 -14.22 4.22 15.07
C GLU A 152 -12.70 4.44 15.16
N ASP A 153 -12.00 4.17 14.07
CA ASP A 153 -10.56 4.31 13.91
C ASP A 153 -10.25 5.36 12.85
N ASP A 154 -9.85 6.55 13.30
CA ASP A 154 -9.60 7.72 12.45
C ASP A 154 -8.36 7.56 11.54
N SER A 155 -7.54 6.52 11.76
CA SER A 155 -6.36 6.27 10.94
C SER A 155 -6.66 5.49 9.66
N VAL A 156 -7.90 5.03 9.44
CA VAL A 156 -8.32 4.31 8.24
C VAL A 156 -9.53 4.98 7.58
N LEU A 157 -9.59 4.92 6.24
CA LEU A 157 -10.78 5.33 5.51
C LEU A 157 -11.90 4.33 5.76
N TYR A 158 -12.97 4.75 6.44
CA TYR A 158 -14.16 3.93 6.64
C TYR A 158 -15.19 4.18 5.53
N ILE A 159 -15.77 3.10 5.01
CA ILE A 159 -16.85 3.11 4.02
C ILE A 159 -17.94 2.19 4.53
N SER A 160 -19.17 2.68 4.65
CA SER A 160 -20.27 1.81 5.07
C SER A 160 -20.66 0.85 3.94
N THR A 161 -21.27 -0.29 4.29
CA THR A 161 -21.77 -1.24 3.29
C THR A 161 -22.69 -0.58 2.24
N SER A 162 -23.50 0.41 2.63
CA SER A 162 -24.37 1.15 1.70
C SER A 162 -23.59 2.07 0.76
N ASP A 163 -22.49 2.68 1.23
CA ASP A 163 -21.71 3.64 0.44
C ASP A 163 -20.95 2.95 -0.71
N VAL A 164 -20.74 1.63 -0.64
CA VAL A 164 -20.16 0.84 -1.74
C VAL A 164 -21.01 0.91 -3.01
N PHE A 165 -22.32 1.14 -2.88
CA PHE A 165 -23.24 1.22 -4.01
C PHE A 165 -23.54 2.66 -4.44
N ASP A 166 -22.92 3.64 -3.78
CA ASP A 166 -23.03 5.06 -4.07
C ASP A 166 -21.74 5.52 -4.76
N ASN A 167 -21.84 5.84 -6.06
CA ASN A 167 -20.67 6.20 -6.87
C ASN A 167 -19.92 7.42 -6.34
N ASP A 168 -20.63 8.41 -5.80
CA ASP A 168 -20.03 9.64 -5.30
C ASP A 168 -19.25 9.36 -4.01
N LYS A 169 -19.78 8.50 -3.14
CA LYS A 169 -19.08 8.14 -1.89
C LYS A 169 -17.95 7.16 -2.11
N LEU A 170 -18.10 6.20 -3.03
CA LEU A 170 -17.04 5.26 -3.39
C LEU A 170 -15.88 5.96 -4.14
N SER A 171 -16.14 7.12 -4.75
CA SER A 171 -15.11 7.90 -5.48
C SER A 171 -13.89 8.23 -4.62
N VAL A 172 -14.05 8.45 -3.31
CA VAL A 172 -12.93 8.75 -2.41
C VAL A 172 -11.93 7.59 -2.35
N LEU A 173 -12.43 6.35 -2.29
CA LEU A 173 -11.58 5.16 -2.34
C LEU A 173 -10.96 4.98 -3.71
N ARG A 174 -11.75 5.16 -4.78
CA ARG A 174 -11.26 5.07 -6.16
C ARG A 174 -10.10 6.02 -6.40
N ASN A 175 -10.25 7.29 -6.04
CA ASN A 175 -9.22 8.32 -6.18
C ASN A 175 -7.96 7.98 -5.38
N LYS A 176 -8.11 7.43 -4.17
CA LYS A 176 -6.97 6.98 -3.35
C LYS A 176 -6.20 5.84 -4.02
N ILE A 177 -6.91 4.89 -4.63
CA ILE A 177 -6.33 3.74 -5.34
C ILE A 177 -5.62 4.21 -6.62
N GLU A 178 -6.26 5.08 -7.40
CA GLU A 178 -5.69 5.63 -8.63
C GLU A 178 -4.41 6.41 -8.36
N ALA A 179 -4.40 7.23 -7.29
CA ALA A 179 -3.20 7.97 -6.90
C ALA A 179 -2.03 7.03 -6.53
N LEU A 180 -2.28 5.89 -5.89
CA LEU A 180 -1.25 4.90 -5.58
C LEU A 180 -0.71 4.23 -6.86
N SER A 181 -1.60 3.82 -7.75
CA SER A 181 -1.25 3.21 -9.04
C SER A 181 -0.34 4.13 -9.87
N GLN A 182 -0.67 5.42 -9.91
CA GLN A 182 0.12 6.40 -10.66
C GLN A 182 1.51 6.65 -10.06
N ILE A 183 1.63 6.65 -8.73
CA ILE A 183 2.93 6.76 -8.05
C ILE A 183 3.80 5.52 -8.32
N GLU A 184 3.21 4.33 -8.33
CA GLU A 184 3.90 3.10 -8.67
C GLU A 184 4.40 3.10 -10.12
N ILE A 185 3.60 3.58 -11.09
CA ILE A 185 4.04 3.78 -12.47
C ILE A 185 5.26 4.72 -12.53
N ILE A 186 5.22 5.83 -11.80
CA ILE A 186 6.35 6.77 -11.73
C ILE A 186 7.60 6.08 -11.17
N ASP A 187 7.46 5.25 -10.13
CA ASP A 187 8.56 4.48 -9.57
C ASP A 187 9.12 3.44 -10.54
N ASN A 188 8.25 2.71 -11.23
CA ASN A 188 8.64 1.69 -12.22
C ASN A 188 9.42 2.29 -13.40
N MET A 189 9.16 3.56 -13.74
CA MET A 189 9.89 4.26 -14.80
C MET A 189 11.33 4.62 -14.39
N LYS A 190 11.70 4.57 -13.10
CA LYS A 190 13.04 4.93 -12.64
C LYS A 190 14.14 4.12 -13.32
N GLU A 191 13.93 2.82 -13.46
CA GLU A 191 14.87 1.90 -14.11
C GLU A 191 14.98 2.17 -15.60
N VAL A 192 13.83 2.38 -16.27
CA VAL A 192 13.78 2.76 -17.69
C VAL A 192 14.58 4.04 -17.94
N ILE A 193 14.41 5.06 -17.09
CA ILE A 193 15.18 6.31 -17.19
C ILE A 193 16.67 6.05 -16.96
N ARG A 194 17.02 5.26 -15.93
CA ARG A 194 18.42 4.94 -15.60
C ARG A 194 19.16 4.27 -16.76
N GLU A 195 18.51 3.35 -17.45
CA GLU A 195 19.13 2.56 -18.52
C GLU A 195 19.17 3.30 -19.86
N ASN A 196 18.18 4.16 -20.15
CA ASN A 196 17.97 4.72 -21.48
C ASN A 196 18.30 6.21 -21.61
N ILE A 197 18.40 6.95 -20.51
CA ILE A 197 18.56 8.41 -20.53
C ILE A 197 19.71 8.84 -19.63
N LYS A 198 20.60 9.70 -20.15
CA LYS A 198 21.83 10.12 -19.44
C LYS A 198 21.56 11.25 -18.44
N ILE A 199 20.72 11.00 -17.45
CA ILE A 199 20.40 11.89 -16.33
C ILE A 199 20.45 11.15 -14.99
N ASP A 200 20.47 11.89 -13.88
CA ASP A 200 20.30 11.30 -12.54
C ASP A 200 18.84 10.86 -12.35
N SER A 201 18.58 9.56 -12.52
CA SER A 201 17.24 8.98 -12.45
C SER A 201 16.60 9.10 -11.08
N GLU A 202 17.37 9.00 -9.99
CA GLU A 202 16.85 9.16 -8.62
C GLU A 202 16.33 10.59 -8.40
N LYS A 203 17.18 11.57 -8.72
CA LYS A 203 16.86 12.99 -8.58
C LYS A 203 15.68 13.38 -9.47
N TYR A 204 15.68 12.87 -10.70
CA TYR A 204 14.62 13.13 -11.68
C TYR A 204 13.28 12.58 -11.22
N ILE A 205 13.19 11.28 -10.87
CA ILE A 205 11.93 10.65 -10.46
C ILE A 205 11.38 11.28 -9.17
N SER A 206 12.25 11.59 -8.20
CA SER A 206 11.84 12.32 -7.00
C SER A 206 11.24 13.70 -7.31
N SER A 207 11.85 14.43 -8.24
CA SER A 207 11.33 15.72 -8.70
C SER A 207 10.03 15.56 -9.50
N PHE A 208 9.93 14.51 -10.31
CA PHE A 208 8.74 14.19 -11.10
C PHE A 208 7.55 13.86 -10.21
N LYS A 209 7.72 13.08 -9.12
CA LYS A 209 6.63 12.83 -8.16
C LYS A 209 6.06 14.12 -7.56
N ARG A 210 6.93 15.08 -7.23
CA ARG A 210 6.52 16.39 -6.70
C ARG A 210 5.82 17.24 -7.75
N PHE A 211 6.30 17.21 -9.00
CA PHE A 211 5.68 17.84 -10.15
C PHE A 211 4.28 17.26 -10.43
N TYR A 212 4.17 15.93 -10.50
CA TYR A 212 2.91 15.21 -10.65
C TYR A 212 1.90 15.60 -9.56
N ALA A 213 2.32 15.57 -8.29
CA ALA A 213 1.46 15.97 -7.18
C ALA A 213 0.99 17.43 -7.25
N ALA A 214 1.80 18.33 -7.84
CA ALA A 214 1.40 19.72 -8.06
C ALA A 214 0.34 19.84 -9.17
N LEU A 215 0.50 19.09 -10.27
CA LEU A 215 -0.50 19.06 -11.35
C LEU A 215 -1.84 18.52 -10.87
N ILE A 216 -1.85 17.39 -10.13
CA ILE A 216 -3.09 16.83 -9.58
C ILE A 216 -3.78 17.82 -8.63
N ARG A 217 -3.01 18.55 -7.80
CA ARG A 217 -3.56 19.56 -6.88
C ARG A 217 -4.24 20.72 -7.60
N ASP A 218 -3.72 21.12 -8.75
CA ASP A 218 -4.28 22.18 -9.60
C ASP A 218 -5.37 21.63 -10.55
N GLY A 219 -5.84 20.38 -10.34
CA GLY A 219 -6.99 19.80 -11.01
C GLY A 219 -6.72 19.18 -12.38
N VAL A 220 -5.45 18.93 -12.71
CA VAL A 220 -5.05 18.28 -13.96
C VAL A 220 -5.34 16.79 -13.87
N ASN A 221 -6.01 16.23 -14.88
CA ASN A 221 -6.24 14.80 -14.99
C ASN A 221 -5.12 14.14 -15.80
N LEU A 222 -4.44 13.16 -15.21
CA LEU A 222 -3.32 12.44 -15.83
C LEU A 222 -3.62 10.94 -15.75
N ASN A 223 -3.88 10.33 -16.91
CA ASN A 223 -3.96 8.88 -17.02
C ASN A 223 -2.55 8.28 -17.17
N GLU A 224 -2.47 6.95 -17.17
CA GLU A 224 -1.18 6.24 -17.24
C GLU A 224 -0.36 6.61 -18.48
N ASP A 225 -0.98 6.64 -19.66
CA ASP A 225 -0.31 6.99 -20.93
C ASP A 225 0.25 8.41 -20.91
N ILE A 226 -0.53 9.38 -20.44
CA ILE A 226 -0.11 10.78 -20.29
C ILE A 226 1.03 10.87 -19.28
N THR A 227 0.92 10.20 -18.14
CA THR A 227 1.98 10.16 -17.11
C THR A 227 3.29 9.62 -17.69
N ILE A 228 3.26 8.47 -18.36
CA ILE A 228 4.45 7.87 -19.00
C ILE A 228 5.02 8.79 -20.08
N GLY A 229 4.16 9.37 -20.92
CA GLY A 229 4.54 10.32 -21.96
C GLY A 229 5.25 11.54 -21.39
N LEU A 230 4.74 12.11 -20.30
CA LEU A 230 5.37 13.23 -19.59
C LEU A 230 6.72 12.85 -18.97
N ILE A 231 6.81 11.68 -18.32
CA ILE A 231 8.06 11.18 -17.74
C ILE A 231 9.14 11.07 -18.83
N LEU A 232 8.82 10.48 -19.97
CA LEU A 232 9.79 10.32 -21.05
C LEU A 232 10.14 11.65 -21.72
N HIS A 233 9.14 12.49 -22.00
CA HIS A 233 9.34 13.79 -22.64
C HIS A 233 10.26 14.68 -21.80
N LEU A 234 9.96 14.86 -20.51
CA LEU A 234 10.77 15.69 -19.63
C LEU A 234 12.18 15.14 -19.44
N ALA A 235 12.34 13.83 -19.28
CA ALA A 235 13.66 13.22 -19.17
C ALA A 235 14.52 13.48 -20.42
N CYS A 236 13.93 13.36 -21.62
CA CYS A 236 14.60 13.67 -22.88
C CYS A 236 14.97 15.16 -22.99
N VAL A 237 14.08 16.06 -22.56
CA VAL A 237 14.33 17.51 -22.56
C VAL A 237 15.50 17.85 -21.64
N ILE A 238 15.50 17.31 -20.41
CA ILE A 238 16.58 17.51 -19.43
C ILE A 238 17.91 16.98 -19.97
N GLU A 239 17.91 15.77 -20.54
CA GLU A 239 19.12 15.18 -21.14
C GLU A 239 19.70 16.09 -22.22
N ARG A 240 18.86 16.62 -23.11
CA ARG A 240 19.30 17.53 -24.19
C ARG A 240 19.90 18.82 -23.65
N ILE A 241 19.27 19.43 -22.64
CA ILE A 241 19.76 20.65 -21.99
C ILE A 241 21.14 20.40 -21.38
N LEU A 242 21.30 19.30 -20.63
CA LEU A 242 22.57 18.95 -19.98
C LEU A 242 23.68 18.62 -20.99
N GLN A 243 23.32 18.14 -22.18
CA GLN A 243 24.25 17.90 -23.29
C GLN A 243 24.52 19.16 -24.14
N GLY A 244 23.92 20.31 -23.82
CA GLY A 244 24.07 21.55 -24.58
C GLY A 244 23.49 21.48 -25.99
N LYS A 245 22.55 20.57 -26.24
CA LYS A 245 21.88 20.43 -27.55
C LYS A 245 20.79 21.49 -27.68
N GLN A 246 20.54 21.95 -28.91
CA GLN A 246 19.40 22.82 -29.19
C GLN A 246 18.07 22.08 -28.95
N LEU A 247 17.15 22.75 -28.26
CA LEU A 247 15.77 22.30 -28.11
C LEU A 247 14.99 22.55 -29.41
N ILE A 248 13.93 21.78 -29.62
CA ILE A 248 13.14 21.87 -30.86
C ILE A 248 12.27 23.11 -30.78
N HIS A 249 12.44 24.02 -31.74
CA HIS A 249 11.61 25.22 -31.83
C HIS A 249 10.23 24.88 -32.43
N ILE A 250 9.17 25.18 -31.70
CA ILE A 250 7.79 25.14 -32.22
C ILE A 250 7.49 26.52 -32.82
N LYS A 251 6.92 26.55 -34.03
CA LYS A 251 6.60 27.81 -34.72
C LYS A 251 5.42 28.58 -34.10
N ASP A 252 4.56 27.89 -33.34
CA ASP A 252 3.26 28.42 -32.90
C ASP A 252 3.14 28.56 -31.36
N THR A 253 4.25 28.55 -30.62
CA THR A 253 4.26 28.59 -29.14
C THR A 253 3.41 29.73 -28.57
N GLN A 254 3.56 30.94 -29.11
CA GLN A 254 2.83 32.12 -28.63
C GLN A 254 1.32 32.03 -28.88
N GLU A 255 0.92 31.38 -29.97
CA GLU A 255 -0.49 31.17 -30.28
C GLU A 255 -1.13 30.19 -29.29
N TYR A 256 -0.45 29.08 -28.97
CA TYR A 256 -0.91 28.14 -27.96
C TYR A 256 -1.05 28.78 -26.58
N ILE A 257 -0.07 29.57 -26.15
CA ILE A 257 -0.12 30.29 -24.86
C ILE A 257 -1.32 31.24 -24.82
N LYS A 258 -1.58 31.94 -25.92
CA LYS A 258 -2.71 32.88 -26.00
C LYS A 258 -4.07 32.17 -25.98
N ASN A 259 -4.18 31.01 -26.63
CA ASN A 259 -5.41 30.25 -26.72
C ASN A 259 -5.72 29.47 -25.44
N TYR A 260 -4.69 29.06 -24.69
CA TYR A 260 -4.79 28.23 -23.48
C TYR A 260 -3.95 28.78 -22.31
N PRO A 261 -4.19 30.03 -21.86
CA PRO A 261 -3.34 30.69 -20.88
C PRO A 261 -3.41 30.05 -19.49
N LYS A 262 -4.57 29.48 -19.11
CA LYS A 262 -4.75 28.85 -17.79
C LYS A 262 -3.94 27.55 -17.69
N GLU A 263 -4.03 26.73 -18.72
CA GLU A 263 -3.30 25.47 -18.85
C GLU A 263 -1.79 25.73 -18.85
N PHE A 264 -1.35 26.75 -19.58
CA PHE A 264 0.05 27.17 -19.60
C PHE A 264 0.53 27.61 -18.22
N ASP A 265 -0.23 28.45 -17.50
CA ASP A 265 0.15 28.94 -16.17
C ASP A 265 0.28 27.81 -15.15
N ILE A 266 -0.63 26.82 -15.17
CA ILE A 266 -0.56 25.64 -14.30
C ILE A 266 0.75 24.88 -14.54
N ILE A 267 1.07 24.59 -15.81
CA ILE A 267 2.28 23.85 -16.17
C ILE A 267 3.54 24.68 -15.86
N LYS A 268 3.54 25.98 -16.17
CA LYS A 268 4.67 26.88 -15.93
C LYS A 268 4.97 27.06 -14.44
N LYS A 269 3.94 27.01 -13.60
CA LYS A 269 4.09 27.00 -12.15
C LYS A 269 4.65 25.66 -11.67
N ALA A 270 4.09 24.54 -12.12
CA ALA A 270 4.51 23.20 -11.69
C ALA A 270 5.95 22.87 -12.13
N ILE A 271 6.35 23.28 -13.34
CA ILE A 271 7.63 22.91 -13.92
C ILE A 271 8.84 23.44 -13.14
N ARG A 272 8.67 24.51 -12.35
CA ARG A 272 9.72 25.04 -11.47
C ARG A 272 10.28 23.99 -10.51
N ILE A 273 9.44 23.03 -10.09
CA ILE A 273 9.86 21.91 -9.24
C ILE A 273 10.92 21.06 -9.96
N ILE A 274 10.76 20.81 -11.25
CA ILE A 274 11.71 20.07 -12.08
C ILE A 274 12.96 20.93 -12.34
N GLU A 275 12.79 22.21 -12.67
CA GLU A 275 13.91 23.13 -12.91
C GLU A 275 14.85 23.21 -11.71
N GLU A 276 14.30 23.41 -10.51
CA GLU A 276 15.06 23.43 -9.25
C GLU A 276 15.63 22.04 -8.93
N GLY A 277 14.81 21.00 -9.06
CA GLY A 277 15.18 19.62 -8.76
C GLY A 277 16.31 19.12 -9.64
N CYS A 278 16.33 19.45 -10.93
CA CYS A 278 17.32 18.98 -11.90
C CYS A 278 18.39 20.03 -12.24
N ASN A 279 18.28 21.25 -11.71
CA ASN A 279 19.15 22.38 -12.00
C ASN A 279 19.23 22.71 -13.51
N VAL A 280 18.07 22.82 -14.15
CA VAL A 280 17.92 23.16 -15.57
C VAL A 280 16.92 24.30 -15.73
N LYS A 281 16.88 24.94 -16.92
CA LYS A 281 15.81 25.86 -17.29
C LYS A 281 15.03 25.30 -18.46
N ILE A 282 13.71 25.23 -18.32
CA ILE A 282 12.80 24.67 -19.32
C ILE A 282 12.09 25.82 -20.01
N SER A 283 12.18 25.82 -21.34
CA SER A 283 11.66 26.90 -22.16
C SER A 283 10.13 26.86 -22.27
N ASP A 284 9.54 27.94 -22.78
CA ASP A 284 8.10 28.03 -22.97
C ASP A 284 7.62 27.07 -24.07
N GLU A 285 8.46 26.76 -25.07
CA GLU A 285 8.16 25.75 -26.09
C GLU A 285 7.91 24.37 -25.47
N GLU A 286 8.74 23.96 -24.52
CA GLU A 286 8.56 22.67 -23.85
C GLU A 286 7.36 22.68 -22.90
N CYS A 287 7.02 23.84 -22.33
CA CYS A 287 5.76 24.01 -21.59
C CYS A 287 4.55 23.79 -22.50
N VAL A 288 4.60 24.31 -23.74
CA VAL A 288 3.56 24.06 -24.74
C VAL A 288 3.55 22.59 -25.19
N ASN A 289 4.69 21.92 -25.34
CA ASN A 289 4.71 20.48 -25.62
C ASN A 289 4.04 19.66 -24.52
N MET A 290 4.31 19.97 -23.25
CA MET A 290 3.62 19.34 -22.13
C MET A 290 2.12 19.60 -22.15
N MET A 291 1.66 20.81 -22.50
CA MET A 291 0.23 21.09 -22.69
C MET A 291 -0.39 20.19 -23.74
N LYS A 292 0.28 20.00 -24.88
CA LYS A 292 -0.21 19.11 -25.94
C LYS A 292 -0.33 17.67 -25.47
N ILE A 293 0.64 17.18 -24.69
CA ILE A 293 0.61 15.83 -24.11
C ILE A 293 -0.56 15.68 -23.12
N ILE A 294 -0.78 16.67 -22.26
CA ILE A 294 -1.78 16.61 -21.18
C ILE A 294 -3.21 16.79 -21.73
N TYR A 295 -3.39 17.74 -22.63
CA TYR A 295 -4.72 18.20 -23.06
C TYR A 295 -5.08 17.78 -24.49
N SER A 296 -4.22 17.04 -25.19
CA SER A 296 -4.42 16.61 -26.59
C SER A 296 -4.69 17.78 -27.56
N LEU A 297 -3.91 18.86 -27.43
CA LEU A 297 -4.04 20.11 -28.21
C LEU A 297 -3.13 20.18 -29.46
#